data_AF-A0A7X6KY38-F1
#
_entry.id   AF-A0A7X6KY38-F1
#
_cell.length_a   1.000
_cell.length_b   1.000
_cell.length_c   1.000
_cell.angle_alpha   90.00
_cell.angle_beta   90.00
_cell.angle_gamma   90.00
#
_symmetry.space_group_name_H-M   'P 1'
#
loop_
_entity.id
_entity.type
_entity.pdbx_description
1 polymer ?
#
loop_
_entity_poly.entity_id
_entity_poly.type
_entity_poly.pdbx_seq_one_letter_code
_entity_poly.pdbx_strand_id
1 'polypeptide(L)' 'MRAWIVDGRGRDVEVDGEAVAWTPRVVHVHYLDEHGREGWVWVWASAVTRRP' A
#
# COMPACT_ATOMS: atom_id res chain seq x y z
N MET A 1 4.66 1.33 -7.21
CA MET A 1 4.71 2.51 -6.29
C MET A 1 5.04 2.04 -4.89
N ARG A 2 5.36 2.93 -3.95
CA ARG A 2 5.54 2.56 -2.53
C ARG A 2 4.38 3.04 -1.67
N ALA A 3 3.94 2.22 -0.74
CA ALA A 3 2.88 2.56 0.21
C ALA A 3 3.27 2.13 1.62
N TRP A 4 2.92 2.96 2.60
CA TRP A 4 2.95 2.57 4.01
C TRP A 4 1.63 1.91 4.40
N ILE A 5 1.72 0.70 4.96
CA ILE A 5 0.58 -0.08 5.42
C ILE A 5 0.78 -0.49 6.88
N VAL A 6 -0.31 -0.83 7.55
CA VAL A 6 -0.28 -1.54 8.83
C VAL A 6 -0.45 -3.03 8.53
N ASP A 7 0.56 -3.84 8.86
CA ASP A 7 0.50 -5.29 8.63
C ASP A 7 -0.45 -6.00 9.62
N GLY A 8 -0.66 -7.31 9.43
CA GLY A 8 -1.50 -8.11 10.32
C GLY A 8 -1.01 -8.22 11.77
N ARG A 9 0.19 -7.71 12.09
CA ARG A 9 0.76 -7.63 13.45
C ARG A 9 0.73 -6.21 14.01
N GLY A 10 0.12 -5.25 13.30
CA GLY A 10 0.05 -3.86 13.73
C GLY A 10 1.33 -3.06 13.49
N ARG A 11 2.25 -3.55 12.65
CA ARG A 11 3.50 -2.85 12.33
C ARG A 11 3.30 -1.96 11.10
N ASP A 12 3.83 -0.74 11.16
CA ASP A 12 3.97 0.11 9.98
C ASP A 12 5.10 -0.41 9.09
N VAL A 13 4.78 -0.79 7.87
CA VAL A 13 5.73 -1.32 6.89
C VAL A 13 5.56 -0.63 5.54
N GLU A 14 6.68 -0.40 4.85
CA GLU A 14 6.69 0.10 3.48
C GLU A 14 6.66 -1.09 2.52
N VAL A 15 5.71 -1.10 1.59
CA VAL A 15 5.57 -2.14 0.57
C VAL A 15 5.62 -1.56 -0.82
N ASP A 16 6.15 -2.35 -1.76
CA ASP A 16 5.93 -2.13 -3.17
C ASP A 16 4.54 -2.65 -3.56
N GLY A 17 3.79 -1.84 -4.31
CA GLY A 17 2.44 -2.21 -4.73
C GLY A 17 2.00 -1.51 -6.01
N GLU A 18 0.80 -1.88 -6.45
CA GLU A 18 0.09 -1.38 -7.61
C GLU A 18 -1.18 -0.62 -7.17
N ALA A 19 -1.42 0.55 -7.77
CA ALA A 19 -2.63 1.33 -7.50
C ALA A 19 -3.78 0.78 -8.33
N VAL A 20 -4.68 0.05 -7.69
CA VAL A 20 -5.90 -0.47 -8.31
C VAL A 20 -6.92 0.65 -8.51
N ALA A 21 -6.98 1.59 -7.56
CA ALA A 21 -7.81 2.79 -7.65
C ALA A 21 -7.15 3.95 -6.91
N TRP A 22 -7.30 5.18 -7.44
CA TRP A 22 -6.70 6.37 -6.84
C TRP A 22 -7.72 7.50 -6.76
N THR A 23 -7.96 8.00 -5.55
CA THR A 23 -8.74 9.22 -5.30
C THR A 23 -7.84 10.30 -4.69
N PRO A 24 -8.30 11.56 -4.59
CA PRO A 24 -7.51 12.60 -3.92
C PRO A 24 -7.17 12.31 -2.45
N ARG A 25 -7.93 11.44 -1.77
CA ARG A 25 -7.75 11.15 -0.33
C ARG A 25 -7.19 9.77 -0.03
N VAL A 26 -7.60 8.76 -0.80
CA VAL A 26 -7.27 7.36 -0.54
C VAL A 26 -6.91 6.62 -1.82
N VAL A 27 -6.05 5.62 -1.69
CA VAL A 27 -5.57 4.76 -2.76
C VAL A 27 -5.84 3.30 -2.37
N HIS A 28 -6.41 2.54 -3.29
CA HIS A 28 -6.54 1.10 -3.16
C HIS A 28 -5.27 0.46 -3.71
N VAL A 29 -4.55 -0.23 -2.86
CA VAL A 29 -3.24 -0.80 -3.16
C VAL A 29 -3.34 -2.32 -3.16
N HIS A 30 -2.89 -2.93 -4.25
CA HIS A 30 -2.54 -4.34 -4.29
C HIS A 30 -1.04 -4.48 -4.01
N TYR A 31 -0.66 -5.35 -3.08
CA TYR A 31 0.73 -5.52 -2.68
C TYR A 31 1.07 -6.99 -2.40
N LEU A 32 2.37 -7.30 -2.41
CA LEU A 32 2.93 -8.54 -1.88
C LEU A 32 3.68 -8.22 -0.59
N ASP A 33 3.40 -8.99 0.47
CA ASP A 33 4.13 -8.85 1.73
C ASP A 33 5.54 -9.48 1.68
N GLU A 34 6.29 -9.36 2.77
CA GLU A 34 7.65 -9.93 2.90
C GLU A 34 7.71 -11.47 2.73
N HIS A 35 6.57 -12.15 2.84
CA HIS A 35 6.43 -13.60 2.68
C HIS A 35 5.80 -13.98 1.31
N GLY A 36 5.63 -13.02 0.40
CA GLY A 36 5.03 -13.23 -0.92
C GLY A 36 3.52 -13.45 -0.89
N ARG A 37 2.83 -13.08 0.18
CA ARG A 37 1.35 -13.17 0.26
C ARG A 37 0.74 -11.92 -0.34
N GLU A 38 -0.31 -12.12 -1.13
CA GLU A 38 -1.09 -11.04 -1.71
C GLU A 38 -1.98 -10.35 -0.67
N GLY A 39 -2.13 -9.04 -0.82
CA GLY A 39 -3.00 -8.23 0.02
C GLY A 39 -3.58 -7.02 -0.71
N TRP A 40 -4.74 -6.58 -0.24
CA TRP A 40 -5.40 -5.35 -0.68
C TRP A 40 -5.66 -4.46 0.52
N VAL A 41 -5.41 -3.16 0.36
CA VAL A 41 -5.62 -2.20 1.43
C VAL A 41 -5.97 -0.82 0.88
N TRP A 42 -6.81 -0.11 1.62
CA TRP A 42 -7.01 1.32 1.43
C TRP A 42 -6.08 2.08 2.35
N VAL A 43 -5.25 2.93 1.76
CA VAL A 43 -4.35 3.84 2.48
C VAL A 43 -4.65 5.28 2.11
N TRP A 44 -4.28 6.21 3.00
CA TRP A 44 -4.32 7.63 2.66
C TRP A 44 -3.38 7.92 1.49
N ALA A 45 -3.77 8.80 0.58
CA ALA A 45 -2.94 9.19 -0.56
C ALA A 45 -1.61 9.80 -0.12
N SER A 46 -1.56 10.42 1.07
CA SER A 46 -0.33 10.91 1.70
C SER A 46 0.62 9.81 2.19
N ALA A 47 0.15 8.56 2.30
CA ALA A 47 0.95 7.40 2.66
C ALA A 47 1.53 6.67 1.42
N VAL A 48 1.30 7.20 0.21
CA VAL A 48 1.75 6.59 -1.05
C VAL A 48 2.73 7.50 -1.75
N THR A 49 3.90 6.95 -2.10
CA THR A 49 4.88 7.62 -2.96
C THR A 49 4.80 7.05 -4.37
N ARG A 50 4.45 7.92 -5.33
CA ARG A 50 4.54 7.60 -6.76
C ARG A 50 6.02 7.50 -7.15
N ARG A 51 6.39 6.43 -7.85
CA ARG A 51 7.65 6.36 -8.58
C ARG A 51 7.38 6.92 -9.99
N PRO A 52 8.26 7.79 -10.53
CA PRO A 52 8.14 8.27 -11.91
C PRO A 52 8.25 7.13 -12.92
#